data_AF-A0A0G0XL68-F1
#
_entry.id   AF-A0A0G0XL68-F1
#
_cell.length_a   1.000
_cell.length_b   1.000
_cell.length_c   1.000
_cell.angle_alpha   90.00
_cell.angle_beta   90.00
_cell.angle_gamma   90.00
#
_symmetry.space_group_name_H-M   'P 1'
#
loop_
_entity.id
_entity.type
_entity.pdbx_description
1 polymer ?
#
loop_
_entity_poly.entity_id
_entity_poly.type
_entity_poly.pdbx_seq_one_letter_code
_entity_poly.pdbx_strand_id
1 'polypeptide(L)'
;MGKKENIKAVFSKIDEAIVKILSANNYIDGFEKKGRGVKRILDVKLKYIDGKGAINGMKFISKPSRRIYVGYEKIKPVKRGYGMSVVSTPKGVLTNKEAKKEKVGGEMLFEIW
;
A
#
# COMPACT_ATOMS: atom_id res chain seq x y z
N MET A 1 0.26 14.20 14.73
CA MET A 1 0.14 12.73 14.89
C MET A 1 1.23 12.27 15.85
N GLY A 2 0.89 11.48 16.88
CA GLY A 2 1.89 10.96 17.81
C GLY A 2 2.82 9.95 17.13
N LYS A 3 4.12 9.97 17.45
CA LYS A 3 5.08 8.97 17.00
C LYS A 3 4.71 7.63 17.64
N LYS A 4 4.16 6.70 16.85
CA LYS A 4 3.86 5.34 17.29
C LYS A 4 4.84 4.42 16.60
N GLU A 5 5.52 3.56 17.35
CA GLU A 5 6.49 2.63 16.77
C GLU A 5 5.78 1.53 15.97
N ASN A 6 4.64 1.06 16.47
CA ASN A 6 3.86 -0.02 15.84
C ASN A 6 2.38 0.36 15.72
N ILE A 7 1.74 -0.14 14.65
CA ILE A 7 0.30 -0.06 14.43
C ILE A 7 -0.26 -1.45 14.21
N LYS A 8 -1.38 -1.75 14.86
CA LYS A 8 -2.14 -2.99 14.68
C LYS A 8 -3.28 -2.75 13.70
N ALA A 9 -3.37 -3.58 12.68
CA ALA A 9 -4.49 -3.64 11.73
C ALA A 9 -5.15 -5.02 11.78
N VAL A 10 -6.42 -5.08 11.38
CA VAL A 10 -7.12 -6.37 11.21
C VAL A 10 -6.52 -7.10 10.02
N PHE A 11 -6.45 -8.42 10.10
CA PHE A 11 -5.96 -9.22 8.99
C PHE A 11 -7.01 -9.34 7.88
N SER A 12 -6.65 -8.93 6.67
CA SER A 12 -7.26 -9.39 5.43
C SER A 12 -6.17 -9.80 4.42
N LYS A 13 -6.54 -10.60 3.40
CA LYS A 13 -5.60 -10.96 2.33
C LYS A 13 -5.10 -9.71 1.57
N ILE A 14 -5.96 -8.70 1.44
CA ILE A 14 -5.62 -7.44 0.77
C ILE A 14 -4.66 -6.64 1.65
N ASP A 15 -4.93 -6.52 2.96
CA ASP A 15 -4.04 -5.80 3.88
C ASP A 15 -2.67 -6.46 3.96
N GLU A 16 -2.62 -7.79 3.99
CA GLU A 16 -1.35 -8.53 3.95
C GLU A 16 -0.56 -8.21 2.66
N ALA A 17 -1.22 -8.18 1.50
CA ALA A 17 -0.58 -7.84 0.24
C ALA A 17 -0.08 -6.39 0.21
N ILE A 18 -0.87 -5.44 0.73
CA ILE A 18 -0.49 -4.03 0.83
C ILE A 18 0.74 -3.87 1.72
N VAL A 19 0.74 -4.48 2.91
CA VAL A 19 1.84 -4.33 3.86
C VAL A 19 3.13 -4.99 3.32
N LYS A 20 3.03 -6.11 2.58
CA LYS A 20 4.17 -6.68 1.83
C LYS A 20 4.76 -5.69 0.83
N ILE A 21 3.91 -5.03 0.04
CA ILE A 21 4.35 -4.02 -0.93
C ILE A 21 5.03 -2.84 -0.23
N LEU A 22 4.46 -2.36 0.88
CA LEU A 22 5.04 -1.26 1.65
C LEU A 22 6.41 -1.63 2.23
N SER A 23 6.57 -2.86 2.72
CA SER A 23 7.85 -3.37 3.23
C SER A 23 8.88 -3.49 2.10
N ALA A 24 8.51 -4.07 0.95
CA ALA A 24 9.39 -4.21 -0.21
C ALA A 24 9.86 -2.85 -0.77
N ASN A 25 9.04 -1.81 -0.65
CA ASN A 25 9.36 -0.44 -1.09
C ASN A 25 9.92 0.45 0.04
N ASN A 26 10.37 -0.13 1.16
CA ASN A 26 11.03 0.57 2.27
C ASN A 26 10.20 1.67 2.97
N TYR A 27 8.86 1.63 2.90
CA TYR A 27 7.97 2.56 3.62
C TYR A 27 7.74 2.16 5.09
N ILE A 28 7.95 0.89 5.42
CA ILE A 28 7.84 0.33 6.76
C ILE A 28 9.06 -0.55 7.05
N ASP A 29 9.41 -0.73 8.32
CA ASP A 29 10.55 -1.57 8.72
C ASP A 29 10.20 -3.06 8.65
N GLY A 30 8.93 -3.39 8.81
CA GLY A 30 8.46 -4.77 8.73
C GLY A 30 7.05 -4.93 9.28
N PHE A 31 6.55 -6.15 9.21
CA PHE A 31 5.27 -6.50 9.77
C PHE A 31 5.26 -7.96 10.22
N GLU A 32 4.42 -8.25 11.19
CA GLU A 32 4.25 -9.58 11.76
C GLU A 32 2.76 -9.93 11.83
N LYS A 33 2.43 -11.17 11.48
CA LYS A 33 1.06 -11.67 11.58
C LYS A 33 0.89 -12.38 12.92
N LYS A 34 0.04 -11.83 13.78
CA LYS A 34 -0.24 -12.39 15.13
C LYS A 34 -1.69 -12.87 15.24
N GLY A 35 -1.92 -13.81 16.15
CA GLY A 35 -3.26 -14.34 16.45
C GLY A 35 -3.67 -15.58 15.64
N ARG A 36 -4.81 -16.19 16.03
CA ARG A 36 -5.38 -17.41 15.41
C ARG A 36 -6.86 -17.20 15.06
N GLY A 37 -7.33 -17.92 14.05
CA GLY A 37 -8.73 -17.87 13.59
C GLY A 37 -9.17 -16.47 13.13
N VAL A 38 -10.30 -16.01 13.67
CA VAL A 38 -10.92 -14.70 13.33
C VAL A 38 -10.15 -13.52 13.96
N LYS A 39 -9.35 -13.77 15.01
CA LYS A 39 -8.58 -12.73 15.72
C LYS A 39 -7.18 -12.50 15.15
N ARG A 40 -6.99 -12.71 13.83
CA ARG A 40 -5.72 -12.43 13.17
C ARG A 40 -5.52 -10.92 13.03
N ILE A 41 -4.34 -10.46 13.40
CA ILE A 41 -3.92 -9.06 13.31
C ILE A 41 -2.59 -8.96 12.57
N LEU A 42 -2.40 -7.83 11.90
CA LEU A 42 -1.13 -7.42 11.31
C LEU A 42 -0.52 -6.36 12.24
N ASP A 43 0.62 -6.68 12.82
CA ASP A 43 1.42 -5.77 13.65
C ASP A 43 2.49 -5.15 12.75
N VAL A 44 2.34 -3.87 12.41
CA VAL A 44 3.17 -3.18 11.42
C VAL A 44 4.11 -2.22 12.12
N LYS A 45 5.41 -2.38 11.89
CA LYS A 45 6.46 -1.50 12.42
C LYS A 45 6.71 -0.34 11.47
N LEU A 46 6.41 0.86 11.93
CA LEU A 46 6.57 2.07 11.13
C LEU A 46 8.03 2.48 11.07
N LYS A 47 8.45 2.92 9.87
CA LYS A 47 9.79 3.45 9.66
C LYS A 47 9.81 4.96 9.88
N TYR A 48 10.79 5.42 10.63
CA TYR A 48 11.06 6.83 10.86
C TYR A 48 12.51 7.16 10.47
N ILE A 49 12.72 8.25 9.75
CA ILE A 49 14.02 8.76 9.30
C ILE A 49 14.15 10.19 9.84
N ASP A 50 15.19 10.46 10.63
CA ASP A 50 15.45 11.76 11.24
C ASP A 50 14.24 12.34 12.01
N GLY A 51 13.49 11.46 12.67
CA GLY A 51 12.29 11.82 13.43
C GLY A 51 11.05 12.14 12.59
N LYS A 52 11.12 12.02 11.25
CA LYS A 52 10.00 12.11 10.31
C LYS A 52 9.58 10.70 9.87
N GLY A 53 8.29 10.47 9.64
CA GLY A 53 7.82 9.19 9.12
C GLY A 53 8.34 8.97 7.69
N ALA A 54 8.68 7.73 7.33
CA ALA A 54 9.05 7.39 5.95
C ALA A 54 7.89 7.58 4.95
N ILE A 55 6.66 7.65 5.46
CA ILE A 55 5.44 7.98 4.72
C ILE A 55 5.13 9.46 4.98
N ASN A 56 5.29 10.31 3.96
CA ASN A 56 5.02 11.74 4.04
C ASN A 56 3.54 12.07 3.77
N GLY A 57 2.86 11.24 2.97
CA GLY A 57 1.47 11.44 2.63
C GLY A 57 0.83 10.24 1.97
N MET A 58 -0.49 10.17 2.08
CA MET A 58 -1.30 9.14 1.45
C MET A 58 -2.59 9.76 0.91
N LYS A 59 -3.06 9.27 -0.23
CA LYS A 59 -4.32 9.70 -0.84
C LYS A 59 -5.09 8.50 -1.37
N PHE A 60 -6.30 8.28 -0.85
CA PHE A 60 -7.23 7.31 -1.41
C PHE A 60 -7.77 7.83 -2.75
N ILE A 61 -7.59 7.02 -3.81
CA ILE A 61 -8.02 7.35 -5.17
C ILE A 61 -9.39 6.73 -5.43
N SER A 62 -9.53 5.43 -5.15
CA SER A 62 -10.81 4.73 -5.22
C SER A 62 -11.48 4.74 -3.86
N LYS A 63 -12.76 5.11 -3.84
CA LYS A 63 -13.61 5.13 -2.65
C LYS A 63 -14.86 4.27 -2.90
N PRO A 64 -15.54 3.74 -1.87
CA PRO A 64 -16.77 2.96 -2.06
C PRO A 64 -17.84 3.70 -2.89
N SER A 65 -17.96 5.01 -2.74
CA SER A 65 -18.89 5.86 -3.50
C SER A 65 -18.47 6.09 -4.96
N ARG A 66 -17.17 5.96 -5.27
CA ARG A 66 -16.64 6.15 -6.61
C ARG A 66 -15.39 5.30 -6.82
N ARG A 67 -15.60 4.16 -7.46
CA ARG A 67 -14.52 3.25 -7.86
C ARG A 67 -13.80 3.78 -9.08
N ILE A 68 -12.47 3.81 -9.04
CA ILE A 68 -11.64 4.33 -10.14
C ILE A 68 -10.83 3.18 -10.73
N TYR A 69 -11.16 2.81 -11.97
CA TYR A 69 -10.44 1.80 -12.73
C TYR A 69 -9.62 2.44 -13.85
N VAL A 70 -8.40 1.95 -14.05
CA VAL A 70 -7.48 2.45 -15.08
C VAL A 70 -6.83 1.30 -15.82
N GLY A 71 -6.68 1.46 -17.14
CA GLY A 71 -5.83 0.58 -17.95
C GLY A 71 -4.35 0.85 -17.68
N TYR A 72 -3.49 -0.14 -17.94
CA TYR A 72 -2.04 -0.07 -17.67
C TYR A 72 -1.36 1.13 -18.34
N GLU A 73 -1.81 1.52 -19.53
CA GLU A 73 -1.30 2.67 -20.29
C GLU A 73 -1.55 4.01 -19.58
N LYS A 74 -2.68 4.09 -18.86
CA LYS A 74 -3.12 5.31 -18.16
C LYS A 74 -2.58 5.41 -16.74
N ILE A 75 -1.89 4.38 -16.24
CA ILE A 75 -1.22 4.44 -14.94
C ILE A 75 -0.13 5.51 -15.00
N LYS A 76 -0.16 6.50 -14.09
CA LYS A 76 0.84 7.57 -14.05
C LYS A 76 1.80 7.38 -12.88
N PRO A 77 3.05 7.88 -12.98
CA PRO A 77 3.95 7.93 -11.83
C PRO A 77 3.42 8.93 -10.80
N VAL A 78 3.48 8.57 -9.52
CA VAL A 78 3.10 9.45 -8.40
C VAL A 78 4.29 10.34 -8.05
N LYS A 79 4.04 11.64 -7.85
CA LYS A 79 5.07 12.64 -7.48
C LYS A 79 6.34 12.53 -8.33
N ARG A 80 6.21 12.45 -9.67
CA ARG A 80 7.35 12.30 -10.61
C ARG A 80 8.25 11.07 -10.33
N GLY A 81 7.72 10.02 -9.69
CA GLY A 81 8.44 8.77 -9.41
C GLY A 81 8.94 8.63 -7.97
N TYR A 82 8.81 9.66 -7.14
CA TYR A 82 9.13 9.61 -5.71
C TYR A 82 8.05 8.91 -4.86
N GLY A 83 6.85 8.78 -5.41
CA GLY A 83 5.76 8.05 -4.78
C GLY A 83 5.40 6.77 -5.54
N MET A 84 4.44 6.06 -4.98
CA MET A 84 3.91 4.82 -5.51
C MET A 84 2.38 4.86 -5.49
N SER A 85 1.74 4.25 -6.48
CA SER A 85 0.32 3.93 -6.39
C SER A 85 0.14 2.42 -6.27
N VAL A 86 -0.88 2.04 -5.51
CA VAL A 86 -1.27 0.64 -5.31
C VAL A 86 -2.51 0.37 -6.13
N VAL A 87 -2.43 -0.67 -6.97
CA VAL A 87 -3.46 -1.03 -7.94
C VAL A 87 -3.95 -2.45 -7.64
N SER A 88 -5.25 -2.60 -7.47
CA SER A 88 -5.88 -3.93 -7.39
C SER A 88 -6.12 -4.43 -8.80
N THR A 89 -5.41 -5.48 -9.20
CA THR A 89 -5.49 -6.10 -10.53
C THR A 89 -6.01 -7.53 -10.43
N PRO A 90 -6.45 -8.15 -11.54
CA PRO A 90 -6.79 -9.57 -11.56
C PRO A 90 -5.64 -10.51 -11.13
N LYS A 91 -4.38 -10.07 -11.28
CA LYS A 91 -3.19 -10.81 -10.85
C LYS A 91 -2.83 -10.57 -9.37
N GLY A 92 -3.63 -9.79 -8.65
CA GLY A 92 -3.38 -9.40 -7.27
C GLY A 92 -3.14 -7.90 -7.10
N VAL A 93 -2.73 -7.51 -5.90
CA VAL A 93 -2.38 -6.12 -5.59
C VAL A 93 -0.95 -5.87 -6.08
N LEU A 94 -0.77 -4.86 -6.93
CA LEU A 94 0.51 -4.52 -7.56
C LEU A 94 0.80 -3.03 -7.40
N THR A 95 2.08 -2.68 -7.50
CA THR A 95 2.51 -1.28 -7.63
C THR A 95 2.25 -0.75 -9.05
N ASN A 96 2.21 0.57 -9.24
CA ASN A 96 2.15 1.17 -10.58
C ASN A 96 3.25 0.66 -11.52
N LYS A 97 4.47 0.46 -11.01
CA LYS A 97 5.59 -0.03 -11.81
C LYS A 97 5.37 -1.48 -12.25
N GLU A 98 4.95 -2.35 -11.33
CA GLU A 98 4.67 -3.76 -11.62
C GLU A 98 3.46 -3.92 -12.54
N ALA A 99 2.37 -3.19 -12.28
CA ALA A 99 1.17 -3.21 -13.12
C ALA A 99 1.47 -2.79 -14.57
N LYS A 100 2.35 -1.78 -14.75
CA LYS A 100 2.85 -1.41 -16.09
C LYS A 100 3.72 -2.49 -16.73
N LYS A 101 4.64 -3.08 -15.97
CA LYS A 101 5.52 -4.15 -16.45
C LYS A 101 4.72 -5.36 -16.93
N GLU A 102 3.70 -5.73 -16.17
CA GLU A 102 2.79 -6.84 -16.47
C GLU A 102 1.72 -6.51 -17.52
N LYS A 103 1.63 -5.24 -17.94
CA LYS A 103 0.60 -4.71 -18.84
C LYS A 103 -0.83 -5.01 -18.37
N VAL A 104 -1.07 -4.91 -17.06
CA VAL A 104 -2.38 -5.17 -16.45
C VAL A 104 -2.93 -3.90 -15.80
N GLY A 105 -4.20 -3.60 -16.09
CA GLY A 105 -4.96 -2.52 -15.44
C GLY A 105 -5.72 -2.99 -14.20
N GLY A 106 -6.40 -2.07 -13.53
CA GLY A 106 -7.15 -2.41 -12.33
C GLY A 106 -7.74 -1.21 -11.59
N GLU A 107 -8.21 -1.46 -10.38
CA GLU A 107 -8.72 -0.44 -9.47
C GLU A 107 -7.56 0.30 -8.81
N MET A 108 -7.52 1.63 -8.93
CA MET A 108 -6.53 2.47 -8.25
C MET A 108 -6.94 2.67 -6.80
N LEU A 109 -6.36 1.93 -5.86
CA LEU A 109 -6.75 2.00 -4.46
C LEU A 109 -6.32 3.33 -3.83
N PHE A 110 -5.00 3.55 -3.76
CA PHE A 110 -4.43 4.74 -3.16
C PHE A 110 -3.03 5.05 -3.70
N GLU A 111 -2.59 6.26 -3.44
CA GLU A 111 -1.24 6.76 -3.67
C GLU A 111 -0.55 7.04 -2.34
N ILE A 112 0.76 6.81 -2.29
CA ILE A 112 1.62 7.03 -1.13
C ILE A 112 2.93 7.68 -1.57
N TRP A 113 3.47 8.59 -0.75
CA TRP A 113 4.75 9.28 -0.98
C TRP A 113 5.32 9.83 0.33
#